data_AF-A0A7R9SKL6-F1
#
_entry.id   AF-A0A7R9SKL6-F1
#
_cell.length_a   1.000
_cell.length_b   1.000
_cell.length_c   1.000
_cell.angle_alpha   90.00
_cell.angle_beta   90.00
_cell.angle_gamma   90.00
#
_symmetry.space_group_name_H-M   'P 1'
#
loop_
_entity.id
_entity.type
_entity.pdbx_description
1 polymer ?
#
loop_
_entity_poly.entity_id
_entity_poly.type
_entity_poly.pdbx_seq_one_letter_code
_entity_poly.pdbx_strand_id
1 'polypeptide(L)'
;KSYFPNQKDVNDLIRELGPTESNAELLISMLKQWNLFDDSAQGTDQRKRHQRFSNFFSQRGGLGFRNGVTSLFQAIGIACNPTEWCLFIDNSSW
;
A
#
# COMPACT_ATOMS: atom_id res chain seq x y z
N LYS A 1 4.88 -4.64 -29.36
CA LYS A 1 3.71 -4.03 -28.69
C LYS A 1 4.24 -3.20 -27.53
N SER A 2 3.94 -1.91 -27.47
CA SER A 2 4.28 -1.09 -26.31
C SER A 2 3.45 -1.55 -25.11
N TYR A 3 4.10 -1.75 -23.96
CA TYR A 3 3.43 -2.05 -22.71
C TYR A 3 3.21 -0.76 -21.95
N PHE A 4 1.97 -0.49 -21.55
CA PHE A 4 1.64 0.63 -20.69
C PHE A 4 1.29 0.08 -19.30
N PRO A 5 2.06 0.42 -18.25
CA PRO A 5 1.79 -0.06 -16.91
C PRO A 5 0.45 0.47 -16.39
N ASN A 6 -0.32 -0.42 -15.80
CA ASN A 6 -1.58 -0.07 -15.14
C ASN A 6 -1.31 0.38 -13.69
N GLN A 7 -2.36 0.75 -12.95
CA GLN A 7 -2.24 1.19 -11.55
C GLN A 7 -1.53 0.17 -10.65
N LYS A 8 -1.77 -1.13 -10.85
CA LYS A 8 -1.16 -2.18 -10.04
C LYS A 8 0.35 -2.22 -10.27
N ASP A 9 0.78 -2.18 -11.53
CA ASP A 9 2.20 -2.22 -11.88
C ASP A 9 2.96 -1.04 -11.28
N VAL A 10 2.36 0.17 -11.33
CA VAL A 10 2.97 1.37 -10.73
C VAL A 10 2.96 1.29 -9.21
N ASN A 11 1.92 0.75 -8.58
CA ASN A 11 1.89 0.52 -7.13
C ASN A 11 2.95 -0.50 -6.69
N ASP A 12 3.14 -1.57 -7.47
CA ASP A 12 4.15 -2.58 -7.21
C ASP A 12 5.56 -1.98 -7.37
N LEU A 13 5.79 -1.17 -8.40
CA LEU A 13 7.05 -0.42 -8.60
C LEU A 13 7.34 0.54 -7.44
N ILE A 14 6.35 1.32 -6.99
CA ILE A 14 6.50 2.21 -5.82
C ILE A 14 6.85 1.39 -4.58
N ARG A 15 6.22 0.22 -4.38
CA ARG A 15 6.53 -0.64 -3.24
C ARG A 15 7.95 -1.19 -3.30
N GLU A 16 8.44 -1.60 -4.47
CA GLU A 16 9.79 -2.14 -4.64
C GLU A 16 10.87 -1.06 -4.46
N LEU A 17 10.63 0.16 -4.94
CA LEU A 17 11.58 1.27 -4.82
C LEU A 17 11.63 1.88 -3.42
N GLY A 18 10.60 1.65 -2.58
CA GLY A 18 10.48 2.22 -1.24
C GLY A 18 10.65 3.75 -1.14
N PRO A 19 10.09 4.56 -2.05
CA PRO A 19 10.26 6.01 -2.02
C PRO A 19 9.45 6.64 -0.88
N THR A 20 9.82 7.86 -0.50
CA THR A 20 8.96 8.71 0.32
C THR A 20 7.65 9.01 -0.41
N GLU A 21 6.58 9.37 0.31
CA GLU A 21 5.28 9.71 -0.29
C GLU A 21 5.40 10.81 -1.35
N SER A 22 6.17 11.87 -1.05
CA SER A 22 6.46 12.96 -2.00
C SER A 22 7.14 12.47 -3.28
N ASN A 23 8.09 11.54 -3.16
CA ASN A 23 8.81 10.98 -4.31
C ASN A 23 7.91 10.04 -5.13
N ALA A 24 7.00 9.31 -4.48
CA ALA A 24 6.00 8.48 -5.16
C ALA A 24 5.01 9.33 -5.98
N GLU A 25 4.52 10.44 -5.41
CA GLU A 25 3.65 11.38 -6.11
C GLU A 25 4.35 12.04 -7.31
N LEU A 26 5.62 12.42 -7.15
CA LEU A 26 6.44 12.97 -8.23
C LEU A 26 6.63 11.95 -9.36
N LEU A 27 6.95 10.69 -9.03
CA LEU A 27 7.10 9.60 -9.99
C LEU A 27 5.82 9.40 -10.81
N ILE A 28 4.66 9.34 -10.16
CA ILE A 28 3.36 9.22 -10.84
C ILE A 28 3.09 10.42 -11.74
N SER A 29 3.43 11.62 -11.29
CA SER A 29 3.26 12.85 -12.08
C SER A 29 4.12 12.82 -13.35
N MET A 30 5.36 12.34 -13.25
CA MET A 30 6.24 12.15 -14.41
C MET A 30 5.71 11.08 -15.37
N LEU A 31 5.23 9.94 -14.85
CA LEU A 31 4.66 8.87 -15.67
C LEU A 31 3.43 9.35 -16.45
N LYS A 32 2.56 10.16 -15.81
CA LYS A 32 1.43 10.82 -16.47
C LYS A 32 1.91 11.81 -17.54
N GLN A 33 2.89 12.66 -17.23
CA GLN A 33 3.44 13.62 -18.18
C GLN A 33 4.05 12.93 -19.42
N TRP A 34 4.67 11.76 -19.25
CA TRP A 34 5.23 10.98 -20.35
C TRP A 34 4.19 10.13 -21.10
N ASN A 35 2.91 10.21 -20.73
CA ASN A 35 1.84 9.38 -21.28
C ASN A 35 2.16 7.86 -21.15
N LEU A 36 2.90 7.51 -20.10
CA LEU A 36 3.28 6.14 -19.76
C LEU A 36 2.37 5.56 -18.66
N PHE A 37 1.29 6.27 -18.33
CA PHE A 37 0.34 5.89 -17.31
C PHE A 37 -1.05 5.90 -17.92
N ASP A 38 -1.80 4.81 -17.72
CA ASP A 38 -3.18 4.74 -18.18
C ASP A 38 -4.02 5.83 -17.49
N ASP A 39 -4.64 6.72 -18.26
CA ASP A 39 -5.46 7.83 -17.73
C ASP A 39 -6.67 7.34 -16.91
N SER A 40 -7.07 6.07 -17.04
CA SER A 40 -8.10 5.45 -16.20
C SER A 40 -7.63 5.18 -14.76
N ALA A 41 -6.32 5.22 -14.51
CA ALA A 41 -5.70 5.00 -13.21
C ALA A 41 -5.70 6.31 -12.39
N GLN A 42 -6.56 6.40 -11.37
CA GLN A 42 -6.61 7.56 -10.47
C GLN A 42 -5.40 7.56 -9.51
N GLY A 43 -4.98 8.74 -9.04
CA GLY A 43 -3.77 8.93 -8.21
C GLY A 43 -3.66 8.04 -6.96
N THR A 44 -2.51 8.10 -6.27
CA THR A 44 -2.12 7.21 -5.16
C THR A 44 -3.30 6.84 -4.25
N ASP A 45 -3.70 5.56 -4.29
CA ASP A 45 -4.78 4.98 -3.45
C ASP A 45 -4.42 4.98 -1.94
N GLN A 46 -3.30 5.61 -1.56
CA GLN A 46 -2.90 5.84 -0.17
C GLN A 46 -4.01 6.52 0.62
N ARG A 47 -4.71 7.49 0.04
CA ARG A 47 -5.78 8.20 0.77
C ARG A 47 -6.96 7.30 1.11
N LYS A 48 -7.21 6.20 0.38
CA LYS A 48 -8.27 5.22 0.71
C LYS A 48 -7.74 3.96 1.38
N ARG A 49 -6.41 3.78 1.54
CA ARG A 49 -5.83 2.62 2.23
C ARG A 49 -6.44 2.41 3.62
N HIS A 50 -6.65 3.48 4.39
CA HIS A 50 -7.25 3.37 5.72
C HIS A 50 -8.67 2.78 5.66
N GLN A 51 -9.47 3.15 4.66
CA GLN A 51 -10.82 2.60 4.44
C GLN A 51 -10.75 1.15 3.95
N ARG A 52 -9.80 0.86 3.04
CA ARG A 52 -9.60 -0.49 2.48
C ARG A 52 -9.21 -1.51 3.54
N PHE A 53 -8.44 -1.08 4.55
CA PHE A 53 -7.94 -1.98 5.59
C PHE A 53 -8.68 -1.89 6.92
N SER A 54 -9.65 -0.99 7.06
CA SER A 54 -10.37 -0.77 8.33
C SER A 54 -10.99 -2.06 8.87
N ASN A 55 -11.53 -2.91 7.99
CA ASN A 55 -12.16 -4.19 8.36
C ASN A 55 -11.17 -5.19 9.00
N PHE A 56 -9.86 -5.03 8.77
CA PHE A 56 -8.83 -5.84 9.41
C PHE A 56 -8.41 -5.30 10.78
N PHE A 57 -9.01 -4.23 11.27
CA PHE A 57 -8.75 -3.69 12.60
C PHE A 57 -10.03 -3.72 13.44
N SER A 58 -9.89 -4.09 14.70
CA SER A 58 -10.99 -4.03 15.66
C SER A 58 -10.47 -3.56 17.00
N GLN A 59 -11.36 -2.93 17.76
CA GLN A 59 -11.05 -2.46 19.10
C GLN A 59 -12.04 -3.06 20.08
N ARG A 60 -11.55 -3.61 21.19
CA ARG A 60 -12.39 -4.11 22.29
C ARG A 60 -11.74 -3.75 23.61
N GLY A 61 -12.48 -3.03 24.47
CA GLY A 61 -11.99 -2.64 25.79
C GLY A 61 -10.71 -1.80 25.75
N GLY A 62 -10.60 -0.87 24.79
CA GLY A 62 -9.41 -0.04 24.59
C GLY A 62 -8.25 -0.72 23.86
N LEU A 63 -8.26 -2.05 23.74
CA LEU A 63 -7.25 -2.81 23.01
C LEU A 63 -7.60 -2.90 21.52
N GLY A 64 -6.71 -2.40 20.66
CA GLY A 64 -6.76 -2.59 19.23
C GLY A 64 -6.09 -3.91 18.82
N PHE A 65 -6.73 -4.69 17.97
CA PHE A 65 -6.18 -5.93 17.41
C PHE A 65 -6.45 -6.01 15.91
N ARG A 66 -5.60 -6.75 15.21
CA ARG A 66 -5.81 -7.04 13.78
C ARG A 66 -6.54 -8.35 13.58
N ASN A 67 -7.57 -8.33 12.75
CA ASN A 67 -8.32 -9.50 12.32
C ASN A 67 -7.69 -10.10 11.07
N GLY A 68 -7.60 -11.43 11.01
CA GLY A 68 -7.26 -12.14 9.78
C GLY A 68 -5.93 -11.69 9.15
N VAL A 69 -4.83 -11.83 9.90
CA VAL A 69 -3.47 -11.42 9.48
C VAL A 69 -3.12 -11.95 8.09
N THR A 70 -3.39 -13.22 7.80
CA THR A 70 -3.15 -13.80 6.47
C THR A 70 -3.91 -13.06 5.37
N SER A 71 -5.19 -12.76 5.60
CA SER A 71 -6.04 -12.04 4.66
C SER A 71 -5.59 -10.58 4.46
N LEU A 72 -5.06 -9.95 5.51
CA LEU A 72 -4.46 -8.62 5.44
C LEU A 72 -3.21 -8.64 4.54
N PHE A 73 -2.29 -9.58 4.76
CA PHE A 73 -1.08 -9.73 3.93
C PHE A 73 -1.43 -10.01 2.46
N GLN A 74 -2.42 -10.88 2.22
CA GLN A 74 -2.96 -11.11 0.88
C GLN A 74 -3.54 -9.84 0.24
N ALA A 75 -4.28 -9.03 1.01
CA ALA A 75 -4.87 -7.77 0.54
C ALA A 75 -3.81 -6.68 0.24
N ILE A 76 -2.68 -6.71 0.95
CA ILE A 76 -1.49 -5.87 0.70
C ILE A 76 -0.67 -6.41 -0.50
N GLY A 77 -0.84 -7.68 -0.85
CA GLY A 77 -0.11 -8.35 -1.92
C GLY A 77 1.32 -8.76 -1.53
N ILE A 78 1.55 -9.05 -0.24
CA ILE A 78 2.82 -9.53 0.29
C ILE A 78 2.61 -10.94 0.84
N ALA A 79 3.60 -11.83 0.70
CA ALA A 79 3.55 -13.16 1.29
C ALA A 79 3.51 -13.07 2.82
N CYS A 80 2.52 -13.73 3.44
CA CYS A 80 2.45 -13.82 4.89
C CYS A 80 3.49 -14.82 5.38
N ASN A 81 4.52 -14.36 6.10
CA ASN A 81 5.45 -15.23 6.83
C ASN A 81 5.09 -15.24 8.33
N PRO A 82 4.49 -16.33 8.86
CA PRO A 82 4.10 -16.45 10.26
C PRO A 82 5.27 -16.48 11.25
N THR A 83 6.52 -16.44 10.78
CA THR A 83 7.71 -16.33 11.63
C THR A 83 8.24 -14.88 11.68
N GLU A 84 7.86 -14.02 10.73
CA GLU A 84 8.33 -12.64 10.60
C GLU A 84 7.23 -11.58 10.80
N TRP A 85 5.98 -11.99 10.98
CA TRP A 85 4.79 -11.11 11.04
C TRP A 85 4.75 -10.13 12.23
N CYS A 86 5.56 -10.34 13.28
CA CYS A 86 5.59 -9.48 14.47
C CYS A 86 6.70 -8.42 14.37
N LEU A 87 6.56 -7.47 13.45
CA LEU A 87 7.39 -6.27 13.42
C LEU A 87 6.48 -5.09 13.12
N PHE A 88 5.72 -4.61 14.10
CA PHE A 88 5.22 -3.23 14.22
C PHE A 88 4.43 -3.13 15.54
N ILE A 89 5.14 -3.29 16.67
CA ILE A 89 4.75 -2.57 17.88
C ILE A 89 5.56 -1.29 17.81
N ASP A 90 4.91 -0.21 17.42
CA ASP A 90 5.55 1.10 17.31
C ASP A 90 5.99 1.52 18.72
N ASN A 91 7.30 1.73 18.91
CA ASN A 91 7.82 2.49 20.03
C ASN A 91 7.70 3.97 19.68
N SER A 92 6.48 4.46 19.49
CA SER A 92 6.21 5.88 19.58
C SER A 92 6.17 6.21 21.07
N SER A 93 7.35 6.41 21.65
CA SER A 93 7.50 7.20 22.88
C SER A 93 6.74 8.51 22.70
N TRP A 94 5.85 8.77 23.66
CA TRP A 94 4.97 9.92 23.86
C TRP A 94 5.50 11.28 23.40
#